data_AF-A0A377M5J1-F1
#
_entry.id   AF-A0A377M5J1-F1
#
_cell.length_a   1.000
_cell.length_b   1.000
_cell.length_c   1.000
_cell.angle_alpha   90.00
_cell.angle_beta   90.00
_cell.angle_gamma   90.00
#
_symmetry.space_group_name_H-M   'P 1'
#
loop_
_entity.id
_entity.type
_entity.pdbx_description
1 polymer ?
#
loop_
_entity_poly.entity_id
_entity_poly.type
_entity_poly.pdbx_seq_one_letter_code
_entity_poly.pdbx_strand_id
1 'polypeptide(L)' 'MVSAGGGFALVPKSMAAISPPNVTYHALSSPELYTDIALCWRRFERSRTVKRFLTMISEE' A
#
# COMPACT_ATOMS: atom_id res chain seq x y z
N MET A 1 -1.09 19.86 2.91
CA MET A 1 -1.51 19.92 4.32
C MET A 1 -0.35 19.59 5.25
N VAL A 2 0.11 18.33 5.36
CA VAL A 2 1.23 17.96 6.27
C VAL A 2 2.51 18.77 5.99
N SER A 3 3.02 18.75 4.76
CA SER A 3 4.21 19.54 4.35
C SER A 3 4.03 21.06 4.53
N ALA A 4 2.78 21.55 4.58
CA ALA A 4 2.45 22.96 4.80
C ALA A 4 2.22 23.30 6.30
N GLY A 5 2.50 22.38 7.23
CA GLY A 5 2.31 22.58 8.67
C GLY A 5 0.87 22.36 9.17
N GLY A 6 -0.04 21.85 8.33
CA GLY A 6 -1.45 21.63 8.67
C GLY A 6 -1.75 20.38 9.50
N GLY A 7 -0.78 19.83 10.24
CA GLY A 7 -0.93 18.66 11.10
C GLY A 7 -0.20 17.40 10.61
N PHE A 8 -0.68 16.23 11.03
CA PHE A 8 -0.12 14.91 10.70
C PHE A 8 -1.15 14.03 9.98
N ALA A 9 -0.68 12.94 9.37
CA ALA A 9 -1.53 11.94 8.71
C ALA A 9 -1.00 10.53 8.97
N LEU A 10 -1.91 9.56 9.08
CA LEU A 10 -1.56 8.15 9.03
C LEU A 10 -1.50 7.71 7.57
N VAL A 11 -0.45 6.98 7.20
CA VAL A 11 -0.21 6.54 5.83
C VAL A 11 0.19 5.06 5.80
N PRO A 12 -0.14 4.34 4.72
CA PRO A 12 0.45 3.03 4.46
C PRO A 12 1.97 3.10 4.40
N LYS A 13 2.66 2.01 4.81
CA LYS A 13 4.13 1.93 4.77
C LYS A 13 4.71 2.23 3.39
N SER A 14 4.00 1.86 2.32
CA SER A 14 4.42 2.11 0.93
C SER A 14 4.53 3.59 0.58
N MET A 15 3.83 4.50 1.27
CA MET A 15 3.94 5.94 1.02
C MET A 15 5.32 6.50 1.36
N ALA A 16 6.05 5.86 2.28
CA ALA A 16 7.43 6.24 2.61
C ALA A 16 8.41 6.05 1.43
N ALA A 17 8.01 5.34 0.36
CA ALA A 17 8.77 5.28 -0.89
C ALA A 17 8.89 6.66 -1.57
N ILE A 18 8.00 7.60 -1.24
CA ILE A 18 8.02 8.98 -1.71
C ILE A 18 8.45 9.87 -0.55
N SER A 19 9.46 10.71 -0.77
CA SER A 19 10.00 11.61 0.25
C SER A 19 9.82 13.07 -0.16
N PRO A 20 8.62 13.66 0.01
CA PRO A 20 8.42 15.07 -0.24
C PRO A 20 9.20 15.92 0.78
N PRO A 21 9.68 17.11 0.38
CA PRO A 21 10.38 18.00 1.29
C PRO A 21 9.49 18.36 2.49
N ASN A 22 10.12 18.52 3.66
CA ASN A 22 9.47 18.91 4.92
C ASN A 22 8.47 17.87 5.47
N VAL A 23 8.57 16.60 5.08
CA VAL A 23 7.78 15.50 5.66
C VAL A 23 8.72 14.44 6.20
N THR A 24 8.46 14.01 7.43
CA THR A 24 9.15 12.88 8.07
C THR A 24 8.15 11.76 8.35
N TYR A 25 8.61 10.52 8.21
CA TYR A 25 7.81 9.33 8.51
C TYR A 25 8.23 8.74 9.84
N HIS A 26 7.25 8.34 10.64
CA HIS A 26 7.45 7.72 11.95
C HIS A 26 6.66 6.41 12.00
N ALA A 27 7.32 5.32 12.40
CA ALA A 27 6.66 4.04 12.55
C ALA A 27 5.77 4.03 13.79
N LEU A 28 4.61 3.39 13.69
CA LEU A 28 3.73 3.17 14.84
C LEU A 28 4.21 1.96 15.63
N SER A 29 4.15 2.05 16.95
CA SER A 29 4.58 0.95 17.85
C SER A 29 3.55 -0.16 17.99
N SER A 30 2.33 0.04 17.50
CA SER A 30 1.24 -0.94 17.58
C SER A 30 1.31 -1.92 16.40
N PRO A 31 1.59 -3.22 16.64
CA PRO A 31 1.69 -4.22 15.57
C PRO A 31 0.32 -4.55 14.94
N GLU A 32 -0.79 -4.20 15.61
CA GLU A 32 -2.15 -4.49 15.13
C GLU A 32 -2.67 -3.45 14.13
N LEU A 33 -2.00 -2.30 13.98
CA LEU A 33 -2.43 -1.29 13.02
C LEU A 33 -1.72 -1.50 11.68
N TYR A 34 -2.39 -2.20 10.77
CA TYR A 34 -1.92 -2.42 9.41
C TYR A 34 -3.00 -2.08 8.38
N THR A 35 -2.58 -2.01 7.12
CA THR A 35 -3.46 -1.85 5.97
C THR A 35 -3.14 -2.97 4.99
N ASP A 36 -4.19 -3.63 4.50
CA ASP A 36 -4.04 -4.69 3.51
C ASP A 36 -3.90 -4.12 2.10
N ILE A 37 -3.14 -4.82 1.26
CA ILE A 37 -3.14 -4.64 -0.19
C ILE A 37 -3.87 -5.85 -0.78
N ALA A 38 -4.99 -5.59 -1.43
CA ALA A 38 -5.84 -6.64 -2.00
C ALA A 38 -5.94 -6.52 -3.51
N LEU A 39 -6.04 -7.67 -4.17
CA LEU A 39 -6.34 -7.79 -5.59
C LEU A 39 -7.74 -8.40 -5.76
N CYS A 40 -8.57 -7.78 -6.58
CA CYS A 40 -9.93 -8.23 -6.85
C CYS A 40 -10.10 -8.56 -8.33
N TRP A 41 -10.75 -9.69 -8.62
CA TRP A 41 -11.10 -10.11 -9.97
C TRP A 41 -12.47 -10.78 -9.99
N ARG A 42 -13.01 -11.02 -11.18
CA ARG A 42 -14.32 -11.67 -11.32
C ARG A 42 -14.23 -13.12 -10.84
N ARG A 43 -15.24 -13.61 -10.13
CA ARG A 43 -15.32 -14.99 -9.64
C ARG A 43 -15.02 -16.05 -10.71
N PHE A 44 -15.45 -15.82 -11.96
CA PHE A 44 -15.25 -16.71 -13.10
C PHE A 44 -14.29 -16.12 -14.15
N GLU A 45 -13.17 -15.55 -13.70
CA GLU A 45 -12.19 -14.91 -14.59
C GLU A 45 -11.54 -15.91 -15.57
N ARG A 46 -11.46 -15.52 -16.84
CA ARG A 46 -10.93 -16.35 -17.95
C ARG A 46 -9.72 -15.73 -18.66
N SER A 47 -9.43 -14.45 -18.41
CA SER A 47 -8.28 -13.75 -18.98
C SER A 47 -6.97 -14.45 -18.63
N ARG A 48 -6.22 -14.84 -19.66
CA ARG A 48 -4.89 -15.44 -19.49
C ARG A 48 -3.94 -14.48 -18.77
N THR A 49 -4.05 -13.18 -19.04
CA THR A 49 -3.24 -12.15 -18.41
C THR A 49 -3.51 -12.06 -16.90
N VAL A 50 -4.78 -12.05 -16.49
CA VAL A 50 -5.11 -12.02 -15.05
C VAL A 50 -4.63 -13.29 -14.35
N LYS A 51 -4.88 -14.47 -14.93
CA LYS A 51 -4.39 -15.73 -14.38
C LYS A 51 -2.87 -15.75 -14.23
N ARG A 52 -2.14 -15.29 -15.26
CA ARG A 52 -0.67 -15.20 -15.21
C ARG A 52 -0.21 -14.24 -14.13
N PHE A 53 -0.87 -13.09 -13.99
CA PHE A 53 -0.56 -12.11 -12.94
C PHE A 53 -0.77 -12.68 -11.53
N LEU A 54 -1.88 -13.41 -11.32
CA LEU A 54 -2.14 -14.10 -10.06
C LEU A 54 -1.08 -15.15 -9.74
N THR A 55 -0.64 -15.93 -10.74
CA THR A 55 0.46 -16.88 -10.56
C THR A 55 1.76 -16.18 -10.19
N MET A 56 2.12 -15.09 -10.88
CA MET A 56 3.35 -14.34 -10.57
C MET A 56 3.34 -13.75 -9.15
N ILE A 57 2.19 -13.30 -8.64
CA ILE A 57 2.07 -12.78 -7.27
C ILE A 57 2.06 -13.90 -6.23
N SER A 58 1.61 -15.11 -6.58
CA SER A 58 1.56 -16.24 -5.64
C SER A 58 2.86 -17.03 -5.55
N GLU A 59 3.88 -16.69 -6.34
CA GLU A 59 5.19 -17.35 -6.39
C GLU A 59 6.23 -16.74 -5.42
N GLU A 60 5.81 -15.86 -4.52
CA GLU A 60 6.58 -15.39 -3.35
C GLU A 60 6.32 -16.26 -2.11
#